data_AF-A0A9R1VD26-F1
#
_entry.id   AF-A0A9R1VD26-F1
#
_cell.length_a   1.000
_cell.length_b   1.000
_cell.length_c   1.000
_cell.angle_alpha   90.00
_cell.angle_beta   90.00
_cell.angle_gamma   90.00
#
_symmetry.space_group_name_H-M   'P 1'
#
loop_
_entity.id
_entity.type
_entity.pdbx_description
1 polymer ?
#
loop_
_entity_poly.entity_id
_entity_poly.type
_entity_poly.pdbx_seq_one_letter_code
_entity_poly.pdbx_strand_id
1 'polypeptide(L)'
;MMNDQPKQQPVPQPQPQRRKKRTATRLMDITEPQEVQFNSLGHHCGDNQNKFANDCGVVTRKLIFIEYPTWKKVPTNEKENLWLTIKKRWNIHDEKRKAYVLMTCNHKWRSYKKRLKKNFLVNENERNPLETYSYLEKTALQKFKIRISSKEFQDISEKARMSSMCNTNPTRVGPHGYRGNKPKWEQEKASSELPSQLYDIKSERSLDYVLARRSKNESGSKIIPPNMEPIVKKLIDVQKEISEGDLLLSPGEDLLTKAIGPEHPGRTRAVGHDIGLRKGMQGLDKKKGKSWTKKLLVRCRCS
;
A
#
# COMPACT_ATOMS: atom_id res chain seq x y z
N MET A 1 -40.91 22.06 -53.93
CA MET A 1 -39.60 22.44 -53.35
C MET A 1 -39.34 21.48 -52.19
N MET A 2 -38.60 20.40 -52.48
CA MET A 2 -38.16 19.43 -51.47
C MET A 2 -37.00 20.04 -50.69
N ASN A 3 -37.14 20.11 -49.38
CA ASN A 3 -36.18 20.76 -48.49
C ASN A 3 -35.17 19.70 -48.01
N ASP A 4 -34.08 19.51 -48.76
CA ASP A 4 -32.95 18.67 -48.35
C ASP A 4 -32.13 19.41 -47.29
N GLN A 5 -32.35 19.07 -46.01
CA GLN A 5 -31.41 19.44 -44.95
C GLN A 5 -30.26 18.43 -44.90
N PRO A 6 -28.98 18.88 -44.97
CA PRO A 6 -27.85 17.97 -44.87
C PRO A 6 -27.73 17.40 -43.45
N LYS A 7 -27.72 16.06 -43.35
CA LYS A 7 -27.43 15.33 -42.11
C LYS A 7 -26.05 15.72 -41.60
N GLN A 8 -25.98 16.31 -40.41
CA GLN A 8 -24.73 16.54 -39.69
C GLN A 8 -24.06 15.18 -39.41
N GLN A 9 -22.81 15.04 -39.85
CA GLN A 9 -21.97 13.91 -39.48
C GLN A 9 -21.62 13.96 -37.98
N PRO A 10 -21.57 12.81 -37.28
CA PRO A 10 -21.21 12.78 -35.88
C PRO A 10 -19.76 13.24 -35.68
N VAL A 11 -19.57 14.22 -34.80
CA VAL A 11 -18.26 14.73 -34.37
C VAL A 11 -17.45 13.57 -33.76
N PRO A 12 -16.21 13.30 -34.21
CA PRO A 12 -15.36 12.28 -33.61
C PRO A 12 -15.08 12.62 -32.15
N GLN A 13 -15.47 11.75 -31.23
CA GLN A 13 -15.08 11.90 -29.82
C GLN A 13 -13.56 11.78 -29.69
N PRO A 14 -12.90 12.69 -28.96
CA PRO A 14 -11.45 12.63 -28.77
C PRO A 14 -11.07 11.33 -28.06
N GLN A 15 -10.27 10.49 -28.71
CA GLN A 15 -9.75 9.29 -28.09
C GLN A 15 -8.95 9.66 -26.83
N PRO A 16 -9.10 8.90 -25.73
CA PRO A 16 -8.41 9.21 -24.48
C PRO A 16 -6.89 9.17 -24.70
N GLN A 17 -6.26 10.35 -24.59
CA GLN A 17 -4.82 10.48 -24.70
C GLN A 17 -4.13 9.52 -23.73
N ARG A 18 -3.25 8.65 -24.27
CA ARG A 18 -2.44 7.75 -23.46
C ARG A 18 -1.64 8.58 -22.45
N ARG A 19 -1.92 8.41 -21.17
CA ARG A 19 -1.17 9.06 -20.08
C ARG A 19 0.32 8.77 -20.23
N LYS A 20 1.16 9.82 -20.23
CA LYS A 20 2.63 9.70 -20.27
C LYS A 20 3.11 8.70 -19.20
N LYS A 21 3.91 7.71 -19.61
CA LYS A 21 4.46 6.69 -18.71
C LYS A 21 5.45 7.35 -17.73
N ARG A 22 5.21 7.22 -16.43
CA ARG A 22 6.09 7.75 -15.36
C ARG A 22 7.53 7.23 -15.51
N THR A 23 8.50 8.13 -15.37
CA THR A 23 9.95 7.83 -15.36
C THR A 23 10.44 7.46 -13.96
N ALA A 24 11.66 6.91 -13.87
CA ALA A 24 12.26 6.61 -12.58
C ALA A 24 12.59 7.89 -11.81
N THR A 25 12.22 7.94 -10.53
CA THR A 25 12.61 9.03 -9.63
C THR A 25 14.12 9.05 -9.46
N ARG A 26 14.75 10.18 -9.79
CA ARG A 26 16.18 10.42 -9.62
C ARG A 26 16.49 10.86 -8.20
N LEU A 27 17.76 10.77 -7.79
CA LEU A 27 18.20 11.35 -6.52
C LEU A 27 18.03 12.86 -6.63
N MET A 28 17.43 13.47 -5.61
CA MET A 28 17.45 14.92 -5.48
C MET A 28 18.82 15.29 -4.92
N ASP A 29 19.47 16.30 -5.50
CA ASP A 29 20.60 16.95 -4.85
C ASP A 29 20.02 17.72 -3.65
N ILE A 30 20.21 17.12 -2.48
CA ILE A 30 19.83 17.72 -1.21
C ILE A 30 21.05 18.52 -0.79
N THR A 31 21.08 19.80 -1.15
CA THR A 31 22.18 20.74 -0.85
C THR A 31 22.21 21.10 0.64
N GLU A 32 21.06 21.04 1.31
CA GLU A 32 20.90 21.29 2.75
C GLU A 32 20.08 20.18 3.41
N PRO A 33 20.45 19.72 4.63
CA PRO A 33 19.69 18.70 5.37
C PRO A 33 18.20 19.08 5.48
N GLN A 34 17.32 18.18 5.07
CA GLN A 34 15.86 18.40 5.16
C GLN A 34 15.31 17.77 6.43
N GLU A 35 14.26 18.34 7.01
CA GLU A 35 13.57 17.72 8.14
C GLU A 35 12.39 16.85 7.68
N VAL A 36 12.16 15.76 8.42
CA VAL A 36 10.99 14.89 8.26
C VAL A 36 10.30 14.70 9.60
N GLN A 37 9.00 14.95 9.62
CA GLN A 37 8.16 14.76 10.79
C GLN A 37 7.69 13.31 10.88
N PHE A 38 7.43 12.84 12.10
CA PHE A 38 6.84 11.52 12.34
C PHE A 38 5.59 11.64 13.21
N ASN A 39 4.49 11.00 12.82
CA ASN A 39 3.26 10.98 13.60
C ASN A 39 3.37 10.05 14.82
N SER A 40 2.31 10.01 15.65
CA SER A 40 2.22 9.17 16.86
C SER A 40 2.40 7.67 16.60
N LEU A 41 2.05 7.18 15.41
CA LEU A 41 2.26 5.79 15.00
C LEU A 41 3.71 5.50 14.55
N GLY A 42 4.49 6.57 14.37
CA GLY A 42 5.87 6.58 13.95
C GLY A 42 6.08 6.57 12.44
N HIS A 43 5.08 7.01 11.69
CA HIS A 43 5.17 7.18 10.25
C HIS A 43 5.63 8.57 9.85
N HIS A 44 6.44 8.65 8.80
CA HIS A 44 6.83 9.93 8.20
C HIS A 44 5.59 10.70 7.71
N CYS A 45 5.47 11.99 8.05
CA CYS A 45 4.33 12.85 7.73
C CYS A 45 4.80 14.29 7.43
N GLY A 46 3.85 15.22 7.26
CA GLY A 46 4.13 16.61 6.91
C GLY A 46 4.47 16.79 5.42
N ASP A 47 4.91 18.00 5.08
CA ASP A 47 5.10 18.45 3.70
C ASP A 47 6.17 17.66 2.96
N ASN A 48 7.22 17.25 3.68
CA ASN A 48 8.34 16.50 3.11
C ASN A 48 8.10 14.98 3.03
N GLN A 49 6.93 14.47 3.45
CA GLN A 49 6.68 13.01 3.52
C GLN A 49 6.98 12.27 2.21
N ASN A 50 6.57 12.85 1.06
CA ASN A 50 6.74 12.24 -0.24
C ASN A 50 8.20 12.30 -0.72
N LYS A 51 8.88 13.42 -0.44
CA LYS A 51 10.31 13.60 -0.74
C LYS A 51 11.13 12.59 0.05
N PHE A 52 10.88 12.47 1.35
CA PHE A 52 11.50 11.47 2.23
C PHE A 52 11.31 10.04 1.73
N ALA A 53 10.07 9.64 1.45
CA ALA A 53 9.77 8.29 0.98
C ALA A 53 10.41 7.98 -0.39
N ASN A 54 10.58 8.99 -1.25
CA ASN A 54 11.26 8.85 -2.53
C ASN A 54 12.77 8.75 -2.35
N ASP A 55 13.37 9.61 -1.53
CA ASP A 55 14.81 9.61 -1.23
C ASP A 55 15.24 8.29 -0.58
N CYS A 56 14.49 7.80 0.42
CA CYS A 56 14.68 6.46 0.99
C CYS A 56 14.75 5.39 -0.12
N GLY A 57 13.83 5.47 -1.09
CA GLY A 57 13.85 4.57 -2.23
C GLY A 57 15.07 4.72 -3.13
N VAL A 58 15.53 5.95 -3.38
CA VAL A 58 16.70 6.19 -4.25
C VAL A 58 17.99 5.75 -3.56
N VAL A 59 18.22 6.19 -2.33
CA VAL A 59 19.40 5.85 -1.53
C VAL A 59 19.51 4.33 -1.37
N THR A 60 18.40 3.64 -1.07
CA THR A 60 18.39 2.16 -0.97
C THR A 60 18.79 1.49 -2.27
N ARG A 61 18.37 2.02 -3.44
CA ARG A 61 18.74 1.43 -4.74
C ARG A 61 20.21 1.60 -5.09
N LYS A 62 20.84 2.66 -4.58
CA LYS A 62 22.27 2.95 -4.77
C LYS A 62 23.14 2.12 -3.82
N LEU A 63 22.73 2.00 -2.56
CA LEU A 63 23.55 1.36 -1.52
C LEU A 63 23.32 -0.14 -1.37
N ILE A 64 22.13 -0.67 -1.69
CA ILE A 64 21.80 -2.08 -1.47
C ILE A 64 21.71 -2.83 -2.80
N PHE A 65 22.62 -3.78 -2.99
CA PHE A 65 22.76 -4.54 -4.22
C PHE A 65 21.53 -5.36 -4.58
N ILE A 66 21.21 -5.41 -5.88
CA ILE A 66 20.01 -6.11 -6.36
C ILE A 66 20.15 -7.63 -6.32
N GLU A 67 21.38 -8.14 -6.18
CA GLU A 67 21.69 -9.57 -6.15
C GLU A 67 21.11 -10.25 -4.91
N TYR A 68 21.02 -9.52 -3.78
CA TYR A 68 20.51 -10.11 -2.55
C TYR A 68 19.09 -10.64 -2.72
N PRO A 69 18.82 -11.92 -2.42
CA PRO A 69 17.55 -12.55 -2.70
C PRO A 69 16.38 -11.94 -1.91
N THR A 70 16.66 -11.58 -0.65
CA THR A 70 15.69 -11.04 0.31
C THR A 70 16.39 -10.05 1.23
N TRP A 71 15.61 -9.16 1.86
CA TRP A 71 16.15 -8.18 2.81
C TRP A 71 16.87 -8.83 4.01
N LYS A 72 16.50 -10.07 4.35
CA LYS A 72 17.17 -10.83 5.43
C LYS A 72 18.61 -11.18 5.09
N LYS A 73 18.93 -11.34 3.79
CA LYS A 73 20.26 -11.69 3.29
C LYS A 73 21.15 -10.47 3.04
N VAL A 74 20.61 -9.26 3.16
CA VAL A 74 21.41 -8.03 3.12
C VAL A 74 22.23 -7.94 4.41
N PRO A 75 23.56 -7.75 4.34
CA PRO A 75 24.43 -7.62 5.50
C PRO A 75 24.01 -6.51 6.48
N THR A 76 24.31 -6.71 7.77
CA THR A 76 23.91 -5.76 8.82
C THR A 76 24.65 -4.42 8.68
N ASN A 77 25.93 -4.46 8.33
CA ASN A 77 26.74 -3.26 8.07
C ASN A 77 26.18 -2.42 6.90
N GLU A 78 25.68 -3.04 5.82
CA GLU A 78 25.03 -2.31 4.73
C GLU A 78 23.72 -1.64 5.15
N LYS A 79 22.91 -2.33 5.97
CA LYS A 79 21.71 -1.73 6.56
C LYS A 79 22.05 -0.58 7.49
N GLU A 80 23.14 -0.71 8.24
CA GLU A 80 23.64 0.36 9.11
C GLU A 80 24.07 1.58 8.30
N ASN A 81 24.88 1.36 7.26
CA ASN A 81 25.31 2.43 6.36
C ASN A 81 24.12 3.13 5.69
N LEU A 82 23.12 2.35 5.24
CA LEU A 82 21.87 2.89 4.70
C LEU A 82 21.11 3.74 5.73
N TRP A 83 21.01 3.27 6.97
CA TRP A 83 20.37 4.01 8.06
C TRP A 83 21.11 5.32 8.33
N LEU A 84 22.42 5.28 8.55
CA LEU A 84 23.23 6.46 8.86
C LEU A 84 23.19 7.49 7.72
N THR A 85 23.20 7.03 6.46
CA THR A 85 23.06 7.90 5.30
C THR A 85 21.72 8.65 5.29
N ILE A 86 20.60 7.94 5.51
CA ILE A 86 19.28 8.57 5.55
C ILE A 86 19.14 9.46 6.78
N LYS A 87 19.62 9.01 7.94
CA LYS A 87 19.60 9.75 9.20
C LYS A 87 20.29 11.10 9.03
N LYS A 88 21.48 11.13 8.42
CA LYS A 88 22.24 12.36 8.14
C LYS A 88 21.52 13.26 7.13
N ARG A 89 21.04 12.71 6.01
CA ARG A 89 20.36 13.49 4.95
C ARG A 89 19.07 14.17 5.44
N TRP A 90 18.39 13.54 6.40
CA TRP A 90 17.07 13.96 6.88
C TRP A 90 17.05 14.48 8.32
N ASN A 91 18.24 14.77 8.88
CA ASN A 91 18.44 15.24 10.25
C ASN A 91 17.59 14.48 11.30
N ILE A 92 17.56 13.15 11.22
CA ILE A 92 16.73 12.33 12.12
C ILE A 92 17.47 12.10 13.44
N HIS A 93 17.04 12.74 14.51
CA HIS A 93 17.66 12.58 15.84
C HIS A 93 17.22 11.31 16.57
N ASP A 94 15.97 10.87 16.39
CA ASP A 94 15.39 9.75 17.14
C ASP A 94 15.76 8.38 16.54
N GLU A 95 16.65 7.65 17.22
CA GLU A 95 17.06 6.28 16.85
C GLU A 95 15.90 5.28 16.82
N LYS A 96 14.81 5.52 17.54
CA LYS A 96 13.63 4.63 17.51
C LYS A 96 12.98 4.60 16.12
N ARG A 97 13.31 5.55 15.23
CA ARG A 97 12.83 5.59 13.83
C ARG A 97 13.56 4.62 12.92
N LYS A 98 14.76 4.14 13.28
CA LYS A 98 15.60 3.25 12.47
C LYS A 98 14.84 2.06 11.89
N ALA A 99 14.12 1.32 12.73
CA ALA A 99 13.37 0.14 12.30
C ALA A 99 12.30 0.47 11.25
N TYR A 100 11.60 1.60 11.42
CA TYR A 100 10.59 2.07 10.48
C TYR A 100 11.20 2.55 9.16
N VAL A 101 12.31 3.29 9.22
CA VAL A 101 13.01 3.78 8.03
C VAL A 101 13.56 2.61 7.20
N LEU A 102 14.22 1.64 7.84
CA LEU A 102 14.70 0.44 7.15
C LEU A 102 13.57 -0.42 6.57
N MET A 103 12.41 -0.48 7.23
CA MET A 103 11.23 -1.13 6.67
C MET A 103 10.72 -0.40 5.41
N THR A 104 10.70 0.94 5.43
CA THR A 104 10.34 1.77 4.28
C THR A 104 11.31 1.54 3.11
N CYS A 105 12.61 1.51 3.41
CA CYS A 105 13.67 1.18 2.45
C CYS A 105 13.47 -0.20 1.81
N ASN A 106 13.26 -1.24 2.62
CA ASN A 106 12.95 -2.59 2.15
C ASN A 106 11.73 -2.60 1.20
N HIS A 107 10.65 -1.91 1.57
CA HIS A 107 9.45 -1.82 0.73
C HIS A 107 9.76 -1.20 -0.64
N LYS A 108 10.51 -0.09 -0.66
CA LYS A 108 10.91 0.59 -1.89
C LYS A 108 11.85 -0.26 -2.74
N TRP A 109 12.79 -0.97 -2.11
CA TRP A 109 13.71 -1.90 -2.78
C TRP A 109 12.98 -3.09 -3.42
N ARG A 110 12.00 -3.69 -2.73
CA ARG A 110 11.14 -4.74 -3.30
C ARG A 110 10.32 -4.22 -4.48
N SER A 111 9.79 -3.01 -4.38
CA SER A 111 9.04 -2.36 -5.47
C SER A 111 9.93 -2.06 -6.67
N TYR A 112 11.18 -1.66 -6.44
CA TYR A 112 12.20 -1.51 -7.48
C TYR A 112 12.46 -2.83 -8.21
N LYS A 113 12.73 -3.94 -7.50
CA LYS A 113 12.91 -5.26 -8.13
C LYS A 113 11.69 -5.72 -8.91
N LYS A 114 10.48 -5.50 -8.39
CA LYS A 114 9.22 -5.81 -9.09
C LYS A 114 9.11 -5.02 -10.40
N ARG A 115 9.45 -3.72 -10.36
CA ARG A 115 9.45 -2.87 -11.56
C ARG A 115 10.54 -3.29 -12.54
N LEU A 116 11.72 -3.66 -12.04
CA LEU A 116 12.80 -4.19 -12.89
C LEU A 116 12.31 -5.44 -13.66
N LYS A 117 11.76 -6.44 -12.95
CA LYS A 117 11.18 -7.65 -13.57
C LYS A 117 10.13 -7.30 -14.63
N LYS A 118 9.14 -6.47 -14.28
CA LYS A 118 8.04 -6.13 -15.19
C LYS A 118 8.53 -5.39 -16.44
N ASN A 119 9.34 -4.36 -16.25
CA ASN A 119 9.68 -3.43 -17.33
C ASN A 119 10.80 -3.93 -18.24
N PHE A 120 11.70 -4.79 -17.75
CA PHE A 120 12.92 -5.14 -18.50
C PHE A 120 13.02 -6.61 -18.89
N LEU A 121 12.11 -7.47 -18.39
CA LEU A 121 12.17 -8.92 -18.62
C LEU A 121 10.85 -9.52 -19.14
N VAL A 122 9.71 -8.88 -18.89
CA VAL A 122 8.42 -9.29 -19.45
C VAL A 122 8.06 -8.45 -20.68
N ASN A 123 8.52 -7.20 -20.72
CA ASN A 123 8.26 -6.25 -21.79
C ASN A 123 9.61 -5.79 -22.37
N GLU A 124 10.26 -6.58 -23.22
CA GLU A 124 11.61 -6.32 -23.75
C GLU A 124 11.76 -4.98 -24.52
N ASN A 125 10.68 -4.25 -24.78
CA ASN A 125 10.60 -3.31 -25.89
C ASN A 125 10.46 -1.81 -25.57
N GLU A 126 10.83 -1.29 -24.38
CA GLU A 126 10.64 0.17 -24.18
C GLU A 126 11.76 0.98 -23.53
N ARG A 127 12.61 0.46 -22.62
CA ARG A 127 13.73 1.24 -22.04
C ARG A 127 14.87 0.36 -21.56
N ASN A 128 16.11 0.75 -21.83
CA ASN A 128 17.29 0.09 -21.27
C ASN A 128 17.37 0.35 -19.75
N PRO A 129 17.42 -0.70 -18.90
CA PRO A 129 17.52 -0.53 -17.45
C PRO A 129 18.80 0.19 -17.01
N LEU A 130 19.90 0.05 -17.76
CA LEU A 130 21.18 0.66 -17.44
C LEU A 130 21.18 2.18 -17.71
N GLU A 131 20.42 2.62 -18.71
CA GLU A 131 20.18 4.06 -18.95
C GLU A 131 19.26 4.65 -17.86
N THR A 132 18.27 3.90 -17.43
CA THR A 132 17.32 4.35 -16.39
C THR A 132 17.97 4.42 -15.01
N TYR A 133 18.88 3.49 -14.73
CA TYR A 133 19.58 3.34 -13.45
C TYR A 133 21.08 3.26 -13.71
N SER A 134 21.74 4.41 -13.85
CA SER A 134 23.18 4.48 -14.17
C SER A 134 24.10 3.80 -13.14
N TYR A 135 23.63 3.66 -11.90
CA TYR A 135 24.33 2.95 -10.83
C TYR A 135 24.12 1.43 -10.86
N LEU A 136 23.33 0.90 -11.79
CA LEU A 136 23.09 -0.54 -11.92
C LEU A 136 24.17 -1.15 -12.80
N GLU A 137 24.94 -2.09 -12.24
CA GLU A 137 25.95 -2.82 -12.99
C GLU A 137 25.34 -3.87 -13.93
N LYS A 138 25.97 -4.06 -15.09
CA LYS A 138 25.59 -5.08 -16.09
C LYS A 138 25.61 -6.50 -15.49
N THR A 139 26.63 -6.83 -14.72
CA THR A 139 26.80 -8.17 -14.12
C THR A 139 25.72 -8.45 -13.07
N ALA A 140 25.43 -7.47 -12.21
CA ALA A 140 24.36 -7.53 -11.21
C ALA A 140 22.99 -7.71 -11.87
N LEU A 141 22.74 -7.01 -12.98
CA LEU A 141 21.54 -7.20 -13.79
C LEU A 141 21.46 -8.64 -14.32
N GLN A 142 22.55 -9.19 -14.87
CA GLN A 142 22.55 -10.54 -15.41
C GLN A 142 22.30 -11.62 -14.35
N LYS A 143 22.95 -11.52 -13.18
CA LYS A 143 22.67 -12.41 -12.04
C LYS A 143 21.22 -12.32 -11.58
N PHE A 144 20.65 -11.11 -11.56
CA PHE A 144 19.24 -10.92 -11.26
C PHE A 144 18.33 -11.60 -12.30
N LYS A 145 18.66 -11.55 -13.60
CA LYS A 145 17.92 -12.27 -14.65
C LYS A 145 17.92 -13.78 -14.40
N ILE A 146 19.10 -14.37 -14.22
CA ILE A 146 19.26 -15.81 -13.94
C ILE A 146 18.42 -16.21 -12.73
N ARG A 147 18.49 -15.43 -11.65
CA ARG A 147 17.72 -15.68 -10.44
C ARG A 147 16.22 -15.69 -10.69
N ILE A 148 15.67 -14.71 -11.40
CA ILE A 148 14.21 -14.65 -11.57
C ILE A 148 13.69 -15.66 -12.60
N SER A 149 14.56 -16.15 -13.48
CA SER A 149 14.24 -17.24 -14.40
C SER A 149 14.30 -18.62 -13.72
N SER A 150 14.82 -18.72 -12.50
CA SER A 150 14.90 -20.00 -11.79
C SER A 150 13.52 -20.55 -11.44
N LYS A 151 13.41 -21.88 -11.46
CA LYS A 151 12.19 -22.62 -11.09
C LYS A 151 11.69 -22.19 -9.70
N GLU A 152 12.59 -22.15 -8.72
CA GLU A 152 12.28 -21.73 -7.34
C GLU A 152 11.61 -20.35 -7.29
N PHE A 153 12.13 -19.37 -8.05
CA PHE A 153 11.56 -18.04 -8.07
C PHE A 153 10.18 -18.02 -8.74
N GLN A 154 10.02 -18.76 -9.84
CA GLN A 154 8.74 -18.84 -10.56
C GLN A 154 7.66 -19.49 -9.70
N ASP A 155 7.96 -20.57 -8.97
CA ASP A 155 7.01 -21.23 -8.08
C ASP A 155 6.55 -20.29 -6.94
N ILE A 156 7.47 -19.52 -6.36
CA ILE A 156 7.14 -18.49 -5.35
C ILE A 156 6.28 -17.39 -5.97
N SER A 157 6.63 -16.93 -7.17
CA SER A 157 5.92 -15.87 -7.89
C SER A 157 4.49 -16.31 -8.24
N GLU A 158 4.32 -17.55 -8.66
CA GLU A 158 3.05 -18.14 -9.06
C GLU A 158 2.13 -18.31 -7.86
N LYS A 159 2.64 -18.87 -6.76
CA LYS A 159 1.90 -18.96 -5.49
C LYS A 159 1.42 -17.60 -5.00
N ALA A 160 2.27 -16.56 -5.11
CA ALA A 160 1.89 -15.20 -4.75
C ALA A 160 0.84 -14.60 -5.70
N ARG A 161 0.92 -14.91 -7.00
CA ARG A 161 -0.07 -14.51 -8.02
C ARG A 161 -1.43 -15.13 -7.72
N MET A 162 -1.47 -16.44 -7.48
CA MET A 162 -2.71 -17.16 -7.15
C MET A 162 -3.34 -16.61 -5.87
N SER A 163 -2.56 -16.40 -4.81
CA SER A 163 -3.07 -15.77 -3.58
C SER A 163 -3.60 -14.35 -3.82
N SER A 164 -2.96 -13.57 -4.70
CA SER A 164 -3.45 -12.23 -5.06
C SER A 164 -4.75 -12.26 -5.86
N MET A 165 -4.99 -13.31 -6.66
CA MET A 165 -6.22 -13.48 -7.44
C MET A 165 -7.42 -13.85 -6.57
N CYS A 166 -7.18 -14.49 -5.43
CA CYS A 166 -8.22 -14.79 -4.43
C CYS A 166 -8.67 -13.56 -3.61
N ASN A 167 -8.03 -12.39 -3.78
CA ASN A 167 -8.45 -11.17 -3.08
C ASN A 167 -9.73 -10.61 -3.71
N THR A 168 -10.86 -10.89 -3.08
CA THR A 168 -12.19 -10.46 -3.53
C THR A 168 -12.47 -8.98 -3.31
N ASN A 169 -11.79 -8.35 -2.35
CA ASN A 169 -12.08 -6.99 -1.89
C ASN A 169 -10.85 -6.08 -1.89
N PRO A 170 -10.23 -5.82 -3.05
CA PRO A 170 -9.02 -5.00 -3.13
C PRO A 170 -9.28 -3.55 -2.74
N THR A 171 -8.34 -2.95 -2.01
CA THR A 171 -8.38 -1.53 -1.65
C THR A 171 -8.08 -0.63 -2.85
N ARG A 172 -8.78 0.51 -2.94
CA ARG A 172 -8.72 1.52 -4.02
C ARG A 172 -8.22 2.88 -3.52
N VAL A 173 -7.27 2.90 -2.58
CA VAL A 173 -6.72 4.12 -1.94
C VAL A 173 -5.63 4.83 -2.76
N GLY A 174 -5.15 4.21 -3.84
CA GLY A 174 -4.06 4.76 -4.65
C GLY A 174 -2.75 4.94 -3.87
N PRO A 175 -1.83 5.78 -4.38
CA PRO A 175 -0.49 5.94 -3.82
C PRO A 175 -0.44 6.56 -2.42
N HIS A 176 -1.46 7.34 -2.06
CA HIS A 176 -1.54 8.05 -0.78
C HIS A 176 -1.94 7.14 0.39
N GLY A 177 -2.42 5.92 0.12
CA GLY A 177 -2.84 4.98 1.14
C GLY A 177 -4.03 5.49 1.97
N TYR A 178 -4.30 4.87 3.11
CA TYR A 178 -5.35 5.33 4.03
C TYR A 178 -5.02 6.72 4.57
N ARG A 179 -3.80 6.90 5.08
CA ARG A 179 -3.34 8.16 5.69
C ARG A 179 -3.60 9.39 4.82
N GLY A 180 -3.25 9.36 3.54
CA GLY A 180 -3.44 10.53 2.68
C GLY A 180 -4.84 10.70 2.11
N ASN A 181 -5.74 9.72 2.26
CA ASN A 181 -7.15 9.88 1.92
C ASN A 181 -8.02 10.26 3.12
N LYS A 182 -7.55 10.03 4.35
CA LYS A 182 -8.29 10.29 5.58
C LYS A 182 -8.85 11.72 5.68
N PRO A 183 -8.08 12.80 5.42
CA PRO A 183 -8.64 14.17 5.45
C PRO A 183 -9.78 14.39 4.43
N LYS A 184 -9.71 13.71 3.27
CA LYS A 184 -10.77 13.79 2.26
C LYS A 184 -12.04 13.09 2.72
N TRP A 185 -11.89 11.94 3.36
CA TRP A 185 -13.00 11.19 3.92
C TRP A 185 -13.67 11.89 5.10
N GLU A 186 -12.88 12.56 5.94
CA GLU A 186 -13.38 13.42 7.03
C GLU A 186 -14.19 14.59 6.46
N GLN A 187 -13.69 15.25 5.41
CA GLN A 187 -14.42 16.32 4.72
C GLN A 187 -15.74 15.81 4.12
N GLU A 188 -15.71 14.69 3.37
CA GLU A 188 -16.92 14.07 2.79
C GLU A 188 -17.96 13.67 3.86
N LYS A 189 -17.49 13.23 5.03
CA LYS A 189 -18.37 12.91 6.16
C LYS A 189 -18.99 14.17 6.77
N ALA A 190 -18.21 15.25 6.89
CA ALA A 190 -18.68 16.52 7.44
C ALA A 190 -19.65 17.26 6.51
N SER A 191 -19.49 17.13 5.19
CA SER A 191 -20.39 17.70 4.19
C SER A 191 -21.62 16.83 3.89
N SER A 192 -21.83 15.75 4.67
CA SER A 192 -22.93 14.80 4.51
C SER A 192 -22.99 14.10 3.14
N GLU A 193 -21.86 13.96 2.44
CA GLU A 193 -21.77 13.38 1.08
C GLU A 193 -21.70 11.85 1.06
N LEU A 194 -21.54 11.19 2.22
CA LEU A 194 -21.51 9.74 2.28
C LEU A 194 -22.92 9.14 2.12
N PRO A 195 -23.05 7.92 1.55
CA PRO A 195 -24.30 7.16 1.59
C PRO A 195 -24.85 7.03 3.02
N SER A 196 -26.16 7.18 3.19
CA SER A 196 -26.83 7.21 4.51
C SER A 196 -26.44 6.04 5.42
N GLN A 197 -26.43 4.82 4.88
CA GLN A 197 -26.04 3.61 5.62
C GLN A 197 -24.61 3.64 6.21
N LEU A 198 -23.71 4.48 5.68
CA LEU A 198 -22.35 4.57 6.23
C LEU A 198 -22.28 5.38 7.52
N TYR A 199 -23.26 6.24 7.81
CA TYR A 199 -23.31 6.96 9.08
C TYR A 199 -23.65 6.05 10.26
N ASP A 200 -24.23 4.87 10.00
CA ASP A 200 -24.51 3.86 11.02
C ASP A 200 -23.22 3.18 11.51
N ILE A 201 -22.16 3.18 10.70
CA ILE A 201 -20.86 2.62 11.08
C ILE A 201 -20.08 3.65 11.92
N LYS A 202 -20.16 3.53 13.26
CA LYS A 202 -19.53 4.49 14.18
C LYS A 202 -18.03 4.29 14.34
N SER A 203 -17.53 3.07 14.15
CA SER A 203 -16.09 2.79 14.18
C SER A 203 -15.36 3.43 13.00
N GLU A 204 -14.45 4.36 13.30
CA GLU A 204 -13.61 5.03 12.29
C GLU A 204 -12.85 4.04 11.40
N ARG A 205 -12.24 3.01 12.01
CA ARG A 205 -11.46 2.00 11.29
C ARG A 205 -12.32 1.17 10.33
N SER A 206 -13.53 0.81 10.76
CA SER A 206 -14.48 0.10 9.91
C SER A 206 -15.01 0.98 8.78
N LEU A 207 -15.26 2.25 9.05
CA LEU A 207 -15.66 3.21 8.03
C LEU A 207 -14.53 3.38 6.99
N ASP A 208 -13.29 3.62 7.43
CA ASP A 208 -12.11 3.70 6.57
C ASP A 208 -11.97 2.46 5.68
N TYR A 209 -12.23 1.26 6.22
CA TYR A 209 -12.22 0.00 5.46
C TYR A 209 -13.18 0.04 4.27
N VAL A 210 -14.40 0.54 4.46
CA VAL A 210 -15.43 0.65 3.43
C VAL A 210 -15.09 1.78 2.44
N LEU A 211 -14.72 2.96 2.94
CA LEU A 211 -14.39 4.12 2.11
C LEU A 211 -13.22 3.84 1.17
N ALA A 212 -12.22 3.09 1.65
CA ALA A 212 -11.08 2.63 0.87
C ALA A 212 -11.43 1.67 -0.27
N ARG A 213 -12.65 1.13 -0.32
CA ARG A 213 -13.10 0.15 -1.33
C ARG A 213 -14.18 0.68 -2.25
N ARG A 214 -14.68 1.90 -2.03
CA ARG A 214 -15.58 2.55 -2.98
C ARG A 214 -14.93 2.68 -4.37
N SER A 215 -15.75 2.56 -5.40
CA SER A 215 -15.36 2.74 -6.80
C SER A 215 -16.18 3.84 -7.44
N LYS A 216 -15.71 4.37 -8.56
CA LYS A 216 -16.53 5.27 -9.38
C LYS A 216 -17.41 4.46 -10.30
N ASN A 217 -18.67 4.83 -10.43
CA ASN A 217 -19.53 4.35 -11.51
C ASN A 217 -19.21 5.10 -12.82
N GLU A 218 -19.98 4.84 -13.87
CA GLU A 218 -19.82 5.48 -15.19
C GLU A 218 -19.98 7.00 -15.15
N SER A 219 -20.86 7.52 -14.29
CA SER A 219 -21.04 8.97 -14.08
C SER A 219 -19.96 9.60 -13.20
N GLY A 220 -18.99 8.82 -12.70
CA GLY A 220 -17.89 9.30 -11.87
C GLY A 220 -18.21 9.42 -10.37
N SER A 221 -19.44 9.11 -9.97
CA SER A 221 -19.92 9.09 -8.58
C SER A 221 -19.35 7.90 -7.81
N LYS A 222 -18.99 8.14 -6.54
CA LYS A 222 -18.42 7.11 -5.65
C LYS A 222 -19.53 6.20 -5.13
N ILE A 223 -19.50 4.93 -5.51
CA ILE A 223 -20.45 3.90 -5.08
C ILE A 223 -19.78 2.84 -4.20
N ILE A 224 -20.59 2.14 -3.42
CA ILE A 224 -20.20 0.90 -2.76
C ILE A 224 -20.30 -0.22 -3.81
N PRO A 225 -19.22 -0.97 -4.06
CA PRO A 225 -19.28 -2.10 -5.00
C PRO A 225 -20.23 -3.20 -4.51
N PRO A 226 -20.90 -3.96 -5.40
CA PRO A 226 -21.82 -5.04 -4.99
C PRO A 226 -21.20 -6.07 -4.05
N ASN A 227 -19.93 -6.42 -4.24
CA ASN A 227 -19.20 -7.35 -3.37
C ASN A 227 -18.93 -6.81 -1.95
N MET A 228 -19.09 -5.50 -1.74
CA MET A 228 -18.94 -4.85 -0.43
C MET A 228 -20.26 -4.70 0.34
N GLU A 229 -21.41 -4.75 -0.33
CA GLU A 229 -22.72 -4.59 0.33
C GLU A 229 -22.95 -5.60 1.48
N PRO A 230 -22.63 -6.91 1.33
CA PRO A 230 -22.79 -7.86 2.45
C PRO A 230 -21.89 -7.52 3.65
N ILE A 231 -20.73 -6.93 3.40
CA ILE A 231 -19.80 -6.52 4.46
C ILE A 231 -20.31 -5.27 5.17
N VAL A 232 -20.83 -4.30 4.42
CA VAL A 232 -21.43 -3.08 4.98
C VAL A 232 -22.61 -3.45 5.87
N LYS A 233 -23.53 -4.29 5.37
CA LYS A 233 -24.65 -4.80 6.16
C LYS A 233 -24.18 -5.45 7.46
N LYS A 234 -23.22 -6.38 7.38
CA LYS A 234 -22.68 -7.06 8.57
C LYS A 234 -22.00 -6.10 9.55
N LEU A 235 -21.35 -5.04 9.08
CA LEU A 235 -20.78 -4.01 9.96
C LEU A 235 -21.87 -3.24 10.72
N ILE A 236 -22.99 -2.94 10.07
CA ILE A 236 -24.13 -2.27 10.69
C ILE A 236 -24.80 -3.20 11.71
N ASP A 237 -25.03 -4.47 11.35
CA ASP A 237 -25.63 -5.47 12.25
C ASP A 237 -24.78 -5.65 13.53
N VAL A 238 -23.46 -5.84 13.39
CA VAL A 238 -22.55 -5.96 14.54
C VAL A 238 -22.51 -4.66 15.36
N GLN A 239 -22.60 -3.49 14.72
CA GLN A 239 -22.63 -2.21 15.44
C GLN A 239 -23.89 -2.10 16.29
N LYS A 240 -25.03 -2.60 15.78
CA LYS A 240 -26.29 -2.67 16.50
C LYS A 240 -26.19 -3.60 17.71
N GLU A 241 -25.70 -4.83 17.52
CA GLU A 241 -25.49 -5.81 18.61
C GLU A 241 -24.59 -5.25 19.73
N ILE A 242 -23.53 -4.50 19.38
CA ILE A 242 -22.66 -3.82 20.36
C ILE A 242 -23.41 -2.71 21.10
N SER A 243 -24.27 -1.96 20.40
CA SER A 243 -25.01 -0.83 20.98
C SER A 243 -26.14 -1.30 21.90
N GLU A 244 -26.73 -2.46 21.61
CA GLU A 244 -27.76 -3.12 22.42
C GLU A 244 -27.17 -3.88 23.61
N GLY A 245 -25.86 -4.14 23.59
CA GLY A 245 -25.15 -4.85 24.66
C GLY A 245 -25.06 -6.37 24.47
N ASP A 246 -25.62 -6.89 23.38
CA ASP A 246 -25.62 -8.32 23.03
C ASP A 246 -24.22 -8.84 22.66
N LEU A 247 -23.35 -7.95 22.18
CA LEU A 247 -21.98 -8.29 21.79
C LEU A 247 -20.93 -7.50 22.58
N LEU A 248 -20.14 -8.22 23.37
CA LEU A 248 -18.97 -7.67 24.06
C LEU A 248 -17.69 -7.89 23.24
N LEU A 249 -16.87 -6.83 23.17
CA LEU A 249 -15.58 -6.87 22.49
C LEU A 249 -14.47 -7.32 23.43
N SER A 250 -13.72 -8.36 23.06
CA SER A 250 -12.53 -8.79 23.79
C SER A 250 -11.29 -7.96 23.41
N PRO A 251 -10.19 -8.01 24.18
CA PRO A 251 -8.95 -7.35 23.83
C PRO A 251 -8.40 -7.77 22.46
N GLY A 252 -8.22 -6.78 21.58
CA GLY A 252 -7.81 -6.98 20.19
C GLY A 252 -8.94 -7.40 19.25
N GLU A 253 -10.18 -7.19 19.65
CA GLU A 253 -11.36 -7.21 18.79
C GLU A 253 -11.91 -5.79 18.63
N ASP A 254 -12.59 -5.57 17.53
CA ASP A 254 -13.31 -4.36 17.17
C ASP A 254 -14.43 -4.71 16.20
N LEU A 255 -15.23 -3.70 15.83
CA LEU A 255 -16.32 -3.85 14.88
C LEU A 255 -15.89 -4.58 13.59
N LEU A 256 -14.74 -4.20 13.03
CA LEU A 256 -14.23 -4.77 11.78
C LEU A 256 -13.88 -6.25 11.93
N THR A 257 -13.17 -6.61 13.00
CA THR A 257 -12.76 -7.99 13.25
C THR A 257 -13.92 -8.92 13.60
N LYS A 258 -14.99 -8.40 14.23
CA LYS A 258 -16.23 -9.14 14.43
C LYS A 258 -16.99 -9.36 13.11
N ALA A 259 -17.05 -8.34 12.27
CA ALA A 259 -17.73 -8.46 10.98
C ALA A 259 -16.99 -9.37 9.99
N ILE A 260 -15.69 -9.19 9.78
CA ILE A 260 -14.95 -9.88 8.71
C ILE A 260 -13.82 -10.80 9.21
N GLY A 261 -13.92 -11.24 10.46
CA GLY A 261 -12.98 -12.18 11.08
C GLY A 261 -11.70 -11.53 11.63
N PRO A 262 -10.83 -12.30 12.30
CA PRO A 262 -9.66 -11.76 12.99
C PRO A 262 -8.59 -11.19 12.04
N GLU A 263 -7.74 -10.32 12.55
CA GLU A 263 -6.60 -9.82 11.80
C GLU A 263 -5.50 -10.88 11.59
N HIS A 264 -4.80 -10.80 10.47
CA HIS A 264 -3.57 -11.57 10.28
C HIS A 264 -2.39 -10.96 11.04
N PRO A 265 -1.45 -11.79 11.51
CA PRO A 265 -0.22 -11.28 12.13
C PRO A 265 0.56 -10.32 11.22
N GLY A 266 1.08 -9.26 11.80
CA GLY A 266 2.02 -8.34 11.15
C GLY A 266 1.42 -7.19 10.35
N ARG A 267 0.10 -7.16 10.11
CA ARG A 267 -0.58 -6.03 9.45
C ARG A 267 -1.96 -5.78 10.04
N THR A 268 -2.39 -4.53 10.04
CA THR A 268 -3.73 -4.12 10.47
C THR A 268 -4.53 -3.60 9.28
N ARG A 269 -5.67 -4.24 8.97
CA ARG A 269 -6.61 -3.76 7.93
C ARG A 269 -7.06 -2.33 8.23
N ALA A 270 -7.27 -1.56 7.17
CA ALA A 270 -7.72 -0.16 7.20
C ALA A 270 -6.78 0.89 7.83
N VAL A 271 -5.53 0.52 8.18
CA VAL A 271 -4.56 1.47 8.74
C VAL A 271 -3.38 1.68 7.80
N GLY A 272 -2.73 0.58 7.39
CA GLY A 272 -1.54 0.63 6.56
C GLY A 272 -0.82 -0.71 6.54
N HIS A 273 -0.03 -0.94 5.48
CA HIS A 273 0.73 -2.19 5.32
C HIS A 273 1.93 -2.31 6.26
N ASP A 274 2.31 -1.20 6.90
CA ASP A 274 3.45 -0.95 7.76
C ASP A 274 3.09 -0.88 9.24
N ILE A 275 1.80 -0.97 9.59
CA ILE A 275 1.30 -1.02 10.96
C ILE A 275 0.92 -2.45 11.33
N GLY A 276 1.60 -2.99 12.34
CA GLY A 276 1.23 -4.25 12.97
C GLY A 276 0.17 -4.07 14.06
N LEU A 277 -0.45 -5.20 14.46
CA LEU A 277 -1.59 -5.26 15.39
C LEU A 277 -1.42 -4.43 16.66
N ARG A 278 -0.27 -4.52 17.33
CA ARG A 278 0.01 -3.80 18.58
C ARG A 278 -0.02 -2.27 18.47
N LYS A 279 0.18 -1.73 17.26
CA LYS A 279 0.10 -0.30 16.99
C LYS A 279 -1.24 0.10 16.40
N GLY A 280 -1.87 -0.81 15.64
CA GLY A 280 -3.10 -0.52 14.90
C GLY A 280 -4.40 -0.90 15.61
N MET A 281 -4.35 -1.66 16.70
CA MET A 281 -5.52 -2.07 17.48
C MET A 281 -5.40 -1.65 18.94
N GLN A 282 -6.50 -1.16 19.50
CA GLN A 282 -6.62 -0.82 20.91
C GLN A 282 -6.72 -2.09 21.77
N GLY A 283 -6.25 -2.02 23.03
CA GLY A 283 -6.38 -3.11 24.01
C GLY A 283 -5.44 -4.31 23.83
N LEU A 284 -4.63 -4.39 22.76
CA LEU A 284 -3.60 -5.42 22.64
C LEU A 284 -2.36 -5.06 23.47
N ASP A 285 -2.06 -5.88 24.49
CA ASP A 285 -0.85 -5.74 25.29
C ASP A 285 0.40 -5.80 24.39
N LYS A 286 1.27 -4.79 24.54
CA LYS A 286 2.49 -4.68 23.76
C LYS A 286 3.49 -5.82 24.07
N LYS A 287 3.35 -6.48 25.23
CA LYS A 287 4.31 -7.44 25.77
C LYS A 287 3.93 -8.92 25.63
N LYS A 288 2.67 -9.28 25.34
CA LYS A 288 2.24 -10.70 25.24
C LYS A 288 2.08 -11.15 23.79
N GLY A 289 2.83 -12.19 23.39
CA GLY A 289 2.66 -12.86 22.11
C GLY A 289 1.54 -13.90 22.18
N LYS A 290 0.45 -13.74 21.41
CA LYS A 290 -0.52 -14.84 21.23
C LYS A 290 0.15 -15.95 20.40
N SER A 291 0.19 -17.18 20.89
CA SER A 291 0.59 -18.34 20.10
C SER A 291 -0.53 -18.63 19.09
N TRP A 292 -0.20 -18.60 17.80
CA TRP A 292 -1.16 -18.93 16.75
C TRP A 292 -0.96 -20.40 16.38
N THR A 293 -1.97 -21.24 16.62
CA THR A 293 -1.96 -22.65 16.20
C THR A 293 -2.12 -22.75 14.68
N LYS A 294 -1.37 -23.66 14.04
CA LYS A 294 -1.27 -23.82 12.57
C LYS A 294 -2.63 -23.99 11.86
N LYS A 295 -3.68 -24.46 12.55
CA LYS A 295 -5.04 -24.65 11.97
C LYS A 295 -5.72 -23.35 11.54
N LEU A 296 -5.50 -22.23 12.23
CA LEU A 296 -6.08 -20.93 11.86
C LEU A 296 -5.44 -20.31 10.60
N LEU A 297 -4.19 -20.68 10.30
CA LEU A 297 -3.43 -20.10 9.20
C LEU A 297 -3.91 -20.54 7.80
N VAL A 298 -4.64 -21.65 7.72
CA VAL A 298 -5.09 -22.25 6.43
C VAL A 298 -6.38 -21.61 5.94
N ARG A 299 -7.34 -21.33 6.83
CA ARG A 299 -8.63 -20.68 6.49
C ARG A 299 -8.50 -19.21 6.07
N CYS A 300 -7.39 -18.59 6.43
CA CYS A 300 -7.16 -17.15 6.37
C CYS A 300 -6.45 -16.66 5.09
N ARG A 301 -6.11 -17.53 4.13
CA ARG A 301 -5.36 -17.13 2.92
C ARG A 301 -6.24 -16.59 1.78
N CYS A 302 -7.56 -16.68 1.90
CA CYS A 302 -8.52 -16.38 0.84
C CYS A 302 -9.44 -15.19 1.15
N SER A 303 -9.10 -14.35 2.14
CA SER A 303 -9.93 -13.21 2.60
C SER A 303 -9.21 -11.88 2.42
#